data_AF-A0A0B1U7H2-F1
#
_entry.id   AF-A0A0B1U7H2-F1
#
_cell.length_a   1.000
_cell.length_b   1.000
_cell.length_c   1.000
_cell.angle_alpha   90.00
_cell.angle_beta   90.00
_cell.angle_gamma   90.00
#
_symmetry.space_group_name_H-M   'P 1'
#
loop_
_entity.id
_entity.type
_entity.pdbx_description
1 polymer ?
#
loop_
_entity_poly.entity_id
_entity_poly.type
_entity_poly.pdbx_seq_one_letter_code
_entity_poly.pdbx_strand_id
1 'polypeptide(L)'
;MAHVLWLLVGVLAVVVLDLGAGLSGQTAVALALGQGGYHRAATEAEKTLDRVLRLSEKDPDLVAFLLATPQYKARAGKDYGRYVTPRLRTDLAALERATVAENCQGKYLDGELCGLDYNPLTCAQDLADGAYLYQTASSGDGRAEISYKWPGEKDSLGRFTLVQDGGVWKIDAVTCLP
;
A
#
# COMPACT_ATOMS: atom_id res chain seq x y z
N MET A 1 -50.13 40.10 -51.25
CA MET A 1 -51.28 39.60 -50.46
C MET A 1 -50.71 39.26 -49.08
N ALA A 2 -50.80 40.17 -48.12
CA ALA A 2 -51.83 40.20 -47.06
C ALA A 2 -51.69 38.98 -46.11
N HIS A 3 -51.57 39.04 -44.79
CA HIS A 3 -51.67 40.09 -43.76
C HIS A 3 -51.25 39.45 -42.38
N VAL A 4 -50.71 40.27 -41.44
CA VAL A 4 -50.99 40.27 -39.97
C VAL A 4 -50.50 39.05 -39.14
N LEU A 5 -49.45 39.12 -38.29
CA LEU A 5 -49.21 39.81 -36.99
C LEU A 5 -50.19 39.43 -35.84
N TRP A 6 -49.70 38.71 -34.80
CA TRP A 6 -50.00 38.81 -33.34
C TRP A 6 -49.05 37.81 -32.62
N LEU A 7 -47.97 38.21 -31.95
CA LEU A 7 -47.83 38.58 -30.52
C LEU A 7 -48.56 37.68 -29.51
N LEU A 8 -47.79 37.02 -28.63
CA LEU A 8 -48.01 36.74 -27.19
C LEU A 8 -46.81 35.87 -26.73
N VAL A 9 -45.75 36.45 -26.14
CA VAL A 9 -45.56 36.71 -24.70
C VAL A 9 -45.87 35.49 -23.83
N GLY A 10 -44.81 34.92 -23.27
CA GLY A 10 -44.87 33.82 -22.29
C GLY A 10 -43.52 33.63 -21.61
N VAL A 11 -43.11 34.63 -20.83
CA VAL A 11 -42.01 34.53 -19.86
C VAL A 11 -42.48 33.64 -18.71
N LEU A 12 -41.78 32.55 -18.44
CA LEU A 12 -41.74 31.97 -17.10
C LEU A 12 -40.29 31.64 -16.75
N ALA A 13 -39.65 32.59 -16.07
CA ALA A 13 -38.39 32.39 -15.40
C ALA A 13 -38.64 31.52 -14.17
N VAL A 14 -38.11 30.30 -14.15
CA VAL A 14 -37.98 29.52 -12.92
C VAL A 14 -36.67 29.92 -12.27
N VAL A 15 -36.75 30.85 -11.33
CA VAL A 15 -35.69 31.15 -10.38
C VAL A 15 -35.68 30.01 -9.35
N VAL A 16 -34.70 29.11 -9.45
CA VAL A 16 -34.35 28.22 -8.35
C VAL A 16 -33.38 28.96 -7.44
N LEU A 17 -33.93 29.55 -6.38
CA LEU A 17 -33.20 30.05 -5.22
C LEU A 17 -32.90 28.87 -4.31
N ASP A 18 -31.75 28.22 -4.50
CA ASP A 18 -31.16 27.37 -3.46
C ASP A 18 -30.35 28.23 -2.50
N LEU A 19 -31.07 28.79 -1.54
CA LEU A 19 -30.54 29.32 -0.29
C LEU A 19 -30.46 28.15 0.71
N GLY A 20 -29.25 27.61 0.88
CA GLY A 20 -28.92 26.83 2.07
C GLY A 20 -28.18 25.53 1.80
N ALA A 21 -26.88 25.54 2.07
CA ALA A 21 -26.26 24.67 3.08
C ALA A 21 -24.77 24.94 3.07
N GLY A 22 -24.18 25.02 4.27
CA GLY A 22 -22.81 25.43 4.49
C GLY A 22 -21.82 24.69 3.61
N LEU A 23 -21.03 25.47 2.86
CA LEU A 23 -19.66 25.11 2.54
C LEU A 23 -18.90 25.06 3.86
N SER A 24 -19.09 23.99 4.62
CA SER A 24 -18.07 23.51 5.54
C SER A 24 -16.87 23.17 4.68
N GLY A 25 -16.02 24.18 4.46
CA GLY A 25 -14.66 23.99 4.02
C GLY A 25 -14.05 23.01 5.00
N GLN A 26 -13.98 21.74 4.59
CA GLN A 26 -13.11 20.78 5.22
C GLN A 26 -11.71 21.29 4.94
N THR A 27 -11.21 22.14 5.83
CA THR A 27 -9.79 22.26 6.09
C THR A 27 -9.30 20.85 6.31
N ALA A 28 -8.74 20.26 5.26
CA ALA A 28 -7.89 19.10 5.36
C ALA A 28 -6.74 19.53 6.28
N VAL A 29 -6.89 19.24 7.56
CA VAL A 29 -5.79 19.34 8.50
C VAL A 29 -4.86 18.19 8.11
N ALA A 30 -3.93 18.48 7.22
CA ALA A 30 -2.72 17.71 7.07
C ALA A 30 -1.99 17.82 8.40
N LEU A 31 -2.35 16.95 9.35
CA LEU A 31 -1.60 16.76 10.59
C LEU A 31 -0.21 16.28 10.15
N ALA A 32 0.75 17.19 10.21
CA ALA A 32 2.16 16.89 10.08
C ALA A 32 2.56 15.97 11.25
N LEU A 33 2.32 14.66 11.11
CA LEU A 33 2.79 13.62 12.03
C LEU A 33 4.30 13.36 11.89
N GLY A 34 4.98 14.09 11.00
CA GLY A 34 6.37 13.85 10.59
C GLY A 34 7.47 14.24 11.58
N GLN A 35 7.21 14.35 12.89
CA GLN A 35 8.27 14.67 13.87
C GLN A 35 8.34 13.73 15.09
N GLY A 36 7.56 12.65 15.12
CA GLY A 36 7.78 11.57 16.09
C GLY A 36 9.02 10.75 15.73
N GLY A 37 9.86 10.44 16.72
CA GLY A 37 10.89 9.40 16.56
C GLY A 37 10.26 8.02 16.32
N TYR A 38 11.11 7.00 16.15
CA TYR A 38 10.65 5.61 16.01
C TYR A 38 9.84 5.15 17.23
N HIS A 39 8.66 4.57 16.97
CA HIS A 39 7.71 4.13 17.99
C HIS A 39 7.02 2.83 17.58
N ARG A 40 6.29 2.19 18.50
CA ARG A 40 5.42 1.06 18.14
C ARG A 40 4.29 1.54 17.24
N ALA A 41 3.76 0.68 16.37
CA ALA A 41 2.68 1.02 15.46
C ALA A 41 1.51 1.74 16.16
N ALA A 42 1.21 2.97 15.75
CA ALA A 42 0.21 3.82 16.38
C ALA A 42 -0.95 4.14 15.42
N THR A 43 -0.65 4.47 14.17
CA THR A 43 -1.67 4.76 13.15
C THR A 43 -2.27 3.47 12.56
N GLU A 44 -3.44 3.55 11.92
CA GLU A 44 -4.03 2.38 11.25
C GLU A 44 -3.18 1.86 10.09
N ALA A 45 -2.46 2.75 9.39
CA ALA A 45 -1.52 2.36 8.36
C ALA A 45 -0.32 1.60 8.98
N GLU A 46 0.27 2.11 10.06
CA GLU A 46 1.37 1.42 10.76
C GLU A 46 0.93 0.07 11.35
N LYS A 47 -0.26 -0.01 11.95
CA LYS A 47 -0.80 -1.28 12.48
C LYS A 47 -1.06 -2.29 11.38
N THR A 48 -1.49 -1.82 10.21
CA THR A 48 -1.67 -2.67 9.03
C THR A 48 -0.32 -3.19 8.56
N LEU A 49 0.67 -2.31 8.42
CA LEU A 49 2.03 -2.69 8.07
C LEU A 49 2.56 -3.75 9.05
N ASP A 50 2.49 -3.49 10.36
CA ASP A 50 2.95 -4.43 11.40
C ASP A 50 2.32 -5.81 11.26
N ARG A 51 1.00 -5.86 11.07
CA ARG A 51 0.29 -7.12 10.87
C ARG A 51 0.79 -7.88 9.66
N VAL A 52 1.04 -7.20 8.53
CA VAL A 52 1.49 -7.83 7.29
C VAL A 52 2.94 -8.30 7.40
N LEU A 53 3.82 -7.52 8.00
CA LEU A 53 5.20 -7.92 8.27
C LEU A 53 5.25 -9.18 9.14
N ARG A 54 4.53 -9.16 10.26
CA ARG A 54 4.38 -10.33 11.16
C ARG A 54 3.76 -11.54 10.49
N LEU A 55 2.81 -11.33 9.57
CA LEU A 55 2.22 -12.42 8.81
C LEU A 55 3.24 -13.04 7.86
N SER A 56 4.07 -12.23 7.20
CA SER A 56 5.10 -12.70 6.27
C SER A 56 6.19 -13.54 6.95
N GLU A 57 6.52 -13.25 8.21
CA GLU A 57 7.43 -14.07 9.02
C GLU A 57 6.85 -15.46 9.36
N LYS A 58 5.53 -15.54 9.54
CA LYS A 58 4.84 -16.76 10.04
C LYS A 58 4.27 -17.63 8.94
N ASP A 59 3.91 -17.01 7.82
CA ASP A 59 3.18 -17.65 6.73
C ASP A 59 3.97 -17.50 5.43
N PRO A 60 4.85 -18.47 5.09
CA PRO A 60 5.69 -18.39 3.89
C PRO A 60 4.88 -18.35 2.59
N ASP A 61 3.61 -18.79 2.61
CA ASP A 61 2.73 -18.71 1.46
C ASP A 61 2.41 -17.25 1.08
N LEU A 62 2.48 -16.29 2.01
CA LEU A 62 2.33 -14.87 1.69
C LEU A 62 3.50 -14.37 0.84
N VAL A 63 4.73 -14.73 1.19
CA VAL A 63 5.92 -14.34 0.42
C VAL A 63 5.90 -15.05 -0.94
N ALA A 64 5.61 -16.35 -0.96
CA ALA A 64 5.50 -17.10 -2.22
C ALA A 64 4.40 -16.54 -3.14
N PHE A 65 3.26 -16.08 -2.59
CA PHE A 65 2.21 -15.38 -3.33
C PHE A 65 2.70 -14.08 -3.98
N LEU A 66 3.47 -13.28 -3.24
CA LEU A 66 4.04 -12.00 -3.69
C LEU A 66 5.07 -12.20 -4.80
N LEU A 67 5.96 -13.17 -4.62
CA LEU A 67 7.03 -13.48 -5.57
C LEU A 67 6.52 -14.27 -6.80
N ALA A 68 5.29 -14.77 -6.74
CA ALA A 68 4.67 -15.60 -7.78
C ALA A 68 5.55 -16.82 -8.13
N THR A 69 6.15 -17.45 -7.11
CA THR A 69 7.02 -18.61 -7.32
C THR A 69 6.23 -19.82 -7.84
N PRO A 70 6.84 -20.72 -8.63
CA PRO A 70 6.16 -21.91 -9.14
C PRO A 70 5.62 -22.84 -8.06
N GLN A 71 6.23 -22.80 -6.87
CA GLN A 71 5.83 -23.62 -5.72
C GLN A 71 4.58 -23.07 -5.04
N TYR A 72 4.24 -21.80 -5.25
CA TYR A 72 3.01 -21.22 -4.70
C TYR A 72 1.78 -21.89 -5.30
N LYS A 73 0.96 -22.47 -4.43
CA LYS A 73 -0.37 -22.99 -4.78
C LYS A 73 -1.39 -22.24 -3.97
N ALA A 74 -2.32 -21.57 -4.64
CA ALA A 74 -3.42 -20.89 -3.98
C ALA A 74 -4.16 -21.88 -3.07
N ARG A 75 -4.19 -21.60 -1.77
CA ARG A 75 -4.91 -22.40 -0.78
C ARG A 75 -6.28 -21.79 -0.54
N ALA A 76 -7.29 -22.64 -0.40
CA ALA A 76 -8.63 -22.21 -0.05
C ALA A 76 -8.61 -21.42 1.28
N GLY A 77 -9.33 -20.30 1.34
CA GLY A 77 -9.44 -19.45 2.54
C GLY A 77 -8.28 -18.47 2.76
N LYS A 78 -7.25 -18.45 1.90
CA LYS A 78 -6.19 -17.44 1.95
C LYS A 78 -6.45 -16.35 0.92
N ASP A 79 -6.85 -15.17 1.40
CA ASP A 79 -6.96 -13.97 0.58
C ASP A 79 -5.82 -13.01 0.94
N TYR A 80 -4.64 -13.20 0.34
CA TYR A 80 -3.50 -12.30 0.55
C TYR A 80 -3.66 -10.97 -0.21
N GLY A 81 -4.52 -10.92 -1.24
CA GLY A 81 -4.77 -9.71 -2.03
C GLY A 81 -5.41 -8.57 -1.23
N ARG A 82 -5.96 -8.87 -0.04
CA ARG A 82 -6.43 -7.84 0.89
C ARG A 82 -5.31 -7.03 1.58
N TYR A 83 -4.07 -7.52 1.59
CA TYR A 83 -2.95 -6.92 2.32
C TYR A 83 -2.04 -6.06 1.44
N VAL A 84 -2.06 -6.32 0.13
CA VAL A 84 -1.09 -5.78 -0.83
C VAL A 84 -1.80 -5.39 -2.12
N THR A 85 -1.29 -4.38 -2.80
CA THR A 85 -1.84 -3.99 -4.10
C THR A 85 -1.35 -4.95 -5.21
N PRO A 86 -2.10 -5.08 -6.32
CA PRO A 86 -1.62 -5.81 -7.50
C PRO A 86 -0.29 -5.28 -8.05
N ARG A 87 -0.04 -3.98 -7.88
CA ARG A 87 1.20 -3.32 -8.26
C ARG A 87 2.38 -3.90 -7.47
N LEU A 88 2.32 -3.88 -6.13
CA LEU A 88 3.39 -4.45 -5.30
C LEU A 88 3.72 -5.89 -5.70
N ARG A 89 2.68 -6.71 -5.91
CA ARG A 89 2.85 -8.10 -6.34
C ARG A 89 3.58 -8.20 -7.69
N THR A 90 3.24 -7.33 -8.64
CA THR A 90 3.89 -7.31 -9.94
C THR A 90 5.36 -6.93 -9.81
N ASP A 91 5.66 -5.91 -8.99
CA ASP A 91 7.02 -5.42 -8.78
C ASP A 91 7.89 -6.48 -8.10
N LEU A 92 7.40 -7.13 -7.04
CA LEU A 92 8.13 -8.19 -6.33
C LEU A 92 8.30 -9.47 -7.18
N ALA A 93 7.30 -9.86 -7.96
CA ALA A 93 7.44 -10.98 -8.90
C ALA A 93 8.40 -10.66 -10.07
N ALA A 94 8.53 -9.39 -10.45
CA ALA A 94 9.55 -8.97 -11.42
C ALA A 94 10.96 -9.03 -10.82
N LEU A 95 11.11 -8.56 -9.57
CA LEU A 95 12.37 -8.66 -8.83
C LEU A 95 12.82 -10.12 -8.68
N GLU A 96 11.93 -11.01 -8.23
CA GLU A 96 12.20 -12.45 -8.11
C GLU A 96 12.70 -13.04 -9.44
N ARG A 97 11.98 -12.77 -10.54
CA ARG A 97 12.36 -13.29 -11.86
C ARG A 97 13.73 -12.79 -12.31
N ALA A 98 14.07 -11.54 -12.00
CA ALA A 98 15.39 -10.99 -12.29
C ALA A 98 16.48 -11.72 -11.50
N THR A 99 16.25 -11.96 -10.19
CA THR A 99 17.17 -12.72 -9.35
C THR A 99 17.34 -14.16 -9.83
N VAL A 100 16.26 -14.85 -10.22
CA VAL A 100 16.33 -16.20 -10.80
C VAL A 100 17.06 -16.21 -12.14
N ALA A 101 16.92 -15.15 -12.95
CA ALA A 101 17.67 -14.98 -14.19
C ALA A 101 19.18 -14.87 -13.94
N GLU A 102 19.57 -14.09 -12.93
CA GLU A 102 20.94 -13.87 -12.52
C GLU A 102 21.58 -15.13 -11.90
N ASN A 103 20.90 -15.75 -10.93
CA ASN A 103 21.46 -16.84 -10.14
C ASN A 103 21.37 -18.20 -10.84
N CYS A 104 20.32 -18.42 -11.65
CA CYS A 104 20.01 -19.75 -12.20
C CYS A 104 19.50 -19.71 -13.66
N GLN A 105 19.90 -18.71 -14.45
CA GLN A 105 19.57 -18.61 -15.88
C GLN A 105 18.05 -18.68 -16.18
N GLY A 106 17.23 -18.18 -15.24
CA GLY A 106 15.79 -18.05 -15.39
C GLY A 106 15.00 -19.30 -15.00
N LYS A 107 15.62 -20.27 -14.33
CA LYS A 107 14.97 -21.50 -13.86
C LYS A 107 15.25 -21.74 -12.38
N TYR A 108 14.25 -22.25 -11.68
CA TYR A 108 14.49 -22.81 -10.34
C TYR A 108 15.15 -24.18 -10.49
N LEU A 109 16.29 -24.37 -9.82
CA LEU A 109 17.03 -25.63 -9.76
C LEU A 109 16.86 -26.24 -8.37
N ASP A 110 16.64 -27.55 -8.31
CA ASP A 110 16.42 -28.25 -7.04
C ASP A 110 17.68 -28.15 -6.16
N GLY A 111 17.50 -27.65 -4.93
CA GLY A 111 18.57 -27.51 -3.94
C GLY A 111 19.36 -26.20 -4.02
N GLU A 112 19.09 -25.34 -5.01
CA GLU A 112 19.80 -24.07 -5.22
C GLU A 112 18.98 -22.86 -4.77
N LEU A 113 19.66 -21.82 -4.27
CA LEU A 113 19.06 -20.52 -3.95
C LEU A 113 18.98 -19.65 -5.22
N CYS A 114 17.98 -19.92 -6.05
CA CYS A 114 17.78 -19.18 -7.30
C CYS A 114 17.07 -17.84 -7.13
N GLY A 115 16.12 -17.75 -6.20
CA GLY A 115 15.31 -16.56 -5.97
C GLY A 115 15.95 -15.57 -5.01
N LEU A 116 15.15 -14.63 -4.52
CA LEU A 116 15.53 -13.78 -3.39
C LEU A 116 15.89 -14.66 -2.17
N ASP A 117 17.01 -14.33 -1.54
CA ASP A 117 17.53 -15.00 -0.35
C ASP A 117 17.08 -14.34 0.96
N TYR A 118 16.18 -13.35 0.88
CA TYR A 118 15.60 -12.62 2.00
C TYR A 118 14.08 -12.44 1.84
N ASN A 119 13.39 -12.12 2.93
CA ASN A 119 11.98 -11.76 2.87
C ASN A 119 11.83 -10.29 2.39
N PRO A 120 11.21 -10.03 1.23
CA PRO A 120 11.14 -8.69 0.65
C PRO A 120 10.23 -7.73 1.42
N LEU A 121 9.38 -8.23 2.31
CA LEU A 121 8.58 -7.40 3.19
C LEU A 121 9.34 -7.03 4.47
N THR A 122 10.16 -7.91 5.03
CA THR A 122 10.94 -7.60 6.25
C THR A 122 12.38 -7.20 5.96
N CYS A 123 12.76 -7.08 4.68
CA CYS A 123 14.09 -6.70 4.19
C CYS A 123 15.24 -7.40 4.94
N ALA A 124 15.00 -8.66 5.31
CA ALA A 124 15.90 -9.42 6.17
C ALA A 124 15.78 -10.91 5.88
N GLN A 125 16.87 -11.63 6.13
CA GLN A 125 16.90 -13.09 6.13
C GLN A 125 16.43 -13.64 7.48
N ASP A 126 16.79 -12.95 8.56
CA ASP A 126 16.46 -13.31 9.94
C ASP A 126 15.12 -12.72 10.41
N LEU A 127 14.68 -13.17 11.58
CA LEU A 127 13.49 -12.69 12.27
C LEU A 127 13.88 -11.68 13.37
N ALA A 128 13.01 -10.70 13.63
CA ALA A 128 13.26 -9.76 14.72
C ALA A 128 12.98 -10.38 16.10
N ASP A 129 13.91 -10.21 17.04
CA ASP A 129 13.76 -10.63 18.45
C ASP A 129 12.74 -9.79 19.25
N GLY A 130 12.17 -8.73 18.65
CA GLY A 130 11.32 -7.77 19.36
C GLY A 130 10.22 -7.12 18.52
N ALA A 131 9.55 -6.15 19.13
CA ALA A 131 8.50 -5.36 18.47
C ALA A 131 9.10 -4.38 17.48
N TYR A 132 8.73 -4.46 16.19
CA TYR A 132 9.16 -3.48 15.19
C TYR A 132 8.83 -2.05 15.60
N LEU A 133 9.65 -1.12 15.13
CA LEU A 133 9.45 0.30 15.32
C LEU A 133 9.21 0.98 13.99
N TYR A 134 8.34 1.98 14.00
CA TYR A 134 7.84 2.67 12.83
C TYR A 134 8.02 4.17 12.98
N GLN A 135 8.13 4.83 11.84
CA GLN A 135 8.09 6.27 11.72
C GLN A 135 7.33 6.64 10.45
N THR A 136 6.16 7.26 10.60
CA THR A 136 5.41 7.82 9.46
C THR A 136 6.06 9.13 9.01
N ALA A 137 6.60 9.14 7.80
CA ALA A 137 7.19 10.34 7.18
C ALA A 137 6.11 11.28 6.62
N SER A 138 5.05 10.71 6.05
CA SER A 138 3.88 11.46 5.56
C SER A 138 2.63 10.60 5.60
N SER A 139 1.46 11.22 5.78
CA SER A 139 0.16 10.55 5.72
C SER A 139 -0.94 11.55 5.35
N GLY A 140 -1.82 11.17 4.43
CA GLY A 140 -2.89 12.02 3.88
C GLY A 140 -3.48 11.41 2.62
N ASP A 141 -4.71 11.80 2.26
CA ASP A 141 -5.39 11.40 1.02
C ASP A 141 -5.42 9.88 0.76
N GLY A 142 -5.55 9.08 1.83
CA GLY A 142 -5.54 7.62 1.73
C GLY A 142 -4.17 7.04 1.35
N ARG A 143 -3.07 7.75 1.60
CA ARG A 143 -1.69 7.29 1.40
C ARG A 143 -0.86 7.53 2.66
N ALA A 144 0.10 6.66 2.93
CA ALA A 144 1.09 6.85 3.99
C ALA A 144 2.47 6.36 3.53
N GLU A 145 3.51 7.10 3.90
CA GLU A 145 4.92 6.69 3.73
C GLU A 145 5.49 6.39 5.12
N ILE A 146 5.92 5.15 5.33
CA ILE A 146 6.31 4.63 6.64
C ILE A 146 7.69 3.99 6.55
N SER A 147 8.61 4.43 7.37
CA SER A 147 9.88 3.73 7.60
C SER A 147 9.72 2.75 8.76
N TYR A 148 10.43 1.62 8.71
CA TYR A 148 10.49 0.68 9.84
C TYR A 148 11.93 0.29 10.17
N LYS A 149 12.12 -0.23 11.39
CA LYS A 149 13.35 -0.88 11.82
C LYS A 149 13.10 -1.88 12.94
N TRP A 150 14.12 -2.69 13.23
CA TRP A 150 14.13 -3.54 14.41
C TRP A 150 14.54 -2.75 15.67
N PRO A 151 14.12 -3.18 16.87
CA PRO A 151 14.65 -2.64 18.12
C PRO A 151 16.18 -2.75 18.18
N GLY A 152 16.84 -1.71 18.68
CA GLY A 152 18.30 -1.69 18.78
C GLY A 152 19.01 -1.22 17.52
N GLU A 153 18.39 -1.37 16.35
CA GLU A 153 18.95 -0.86 15.09
C GLU A 153 18.97 0.66 15.07
N LYS A 154 20.06 1.22 14.55
CA LYS A 154 20.19 2.67 14.38
C LYS A 154 19.36 3.15 13.20
N ASP A 155 19.53 2.47 12.07
CA ASP A 155 19.01 2.86 10.77
C ASP A 155 17.72 2.11 10.41
N SER A 156 17.02 2.60 9.39
CA SER A 156 15.81 1.96 8.85
C SER A 156 16.20 0.75 8.00
N LEU A 157 15.45 -0.34 8.13
CA LEU A 157 15.63 -1.51 7.26
C LEU A 157 14.86 -1.37 5.93
N GLY A 158 13.79 -0.57 5.93
CA GLY A 158 13.05 -0.29 4.72
C GLY A 158 12.03 0.82 4.86
N ARG A 159 11.49 1.22 3.71
CA ARG A 159 10.42 2.21 3.56
C ARG A 159 9.27 1.59 2.81
N PHE A 160 8.06 1.92 3.24
CA PHE A 160 6.84 1.44 2.64
C PHE A 160 5.96 2.61 2.24
N THR A 161 5.33 2.43 1.08
CA THR A 161 4.11 3.14 0.74
C THR A 161 2.93 2.25 1.09
N LEU A 162 1.97 2.78 1.83
CA LEU A 162 0.64 2.19 1.97
C LEU A 162 -0.40 3.08 1.28
N VAL A 163 -1.44 2.45 0.75
CA VAL A 163 -2.60 3.10 0.15
C VAL A 163 -3.90 2.51 0.70
N GLN A 164 -4.94 3.33 0.77
CA GLN A 164 -6.28 2.90 1.15
C GLN A 164 -7.07 2.55 -0.12
N ASP A 165 -7.55 1.31 -0.17
CA ASP A 165 -8.34 0.76 -1.28
C ASP A 165 -9.58 0.07 -0.71
N GLY A 166 -10.78 0.53 -1.09
CA GLY A 166 -12.04 0.02 -0.54
C GLY A 166 -12.15 0.19 0.97
N GLY A 167 -11.54 1.24 1.54
CA GLY A 167 -11.51 1.48 2.99
C GLY A 167 -10.46 0.67 3.76
N VAL A 168 -9.69 -0.21 3.10
CA VAL A 168 -8.67 -1.05 3.70
C VAL A 168 -7.28 -0.56 3.31
N TRP A 169 -6.37 -0.45 4.28
CA TRP A 169 -4.96 -0.16 3.99
C TRP A 169 -4.26 -1.37 3.38
N LYS A 170 -3.47 -1.13 2.34
CA LYS A 170 -2.66 -2.14 1.65
C LYS A 170 -1.26 -1.61 1.43
N ILE A 171 -0.27 -2.50 1.41
CA ILE A 171 1.09 -2.14 0.99
C ILE A 171 1.09 -1.98 -0.53
N ASP A 172 1.54 -0.83 -1.02
CA ASP A 172 1.65 -0.52 -2.45
C ASP A 172 3.10 -0.62 -2.97
N ALA A 173 4.07 -0.27 -2.13
CA ALA A 173 5.48 -0.35 -2.46
C ALA A 173 6.31 -0.65 -1.22
N VAL A 174 7.44 -1.33 -1.42
CA VAL A 174 8.50 -1.52 -0.43
C VAL A 174 9.84 -1.17 -1.07
N THR A 175 10.72 -0.53 -0.30
CA THR A 175 12.11 -0.32 -0.66
C THR A 175 12.97 -0.76 0.52
N CYS A 176 13.70 -1.85 0.33
CA CYS A 176 14.71 -2.30 1.28
C CYS A 176 15.93 -1.38 1.20
N LEU A 177 16.43 -0.98 2.36
CA LEU A 177 17.57 -0.10 2.48
C LEU A 177 18.83 -0.92 2.81
N PRO A 178 20.00 -0.47 2.34
CA PRO A 178 21.27 -1.16 2.57
C PRO A 178 21.73 -1.12 4.03
#